data_AF-A0A8S4Q812-F1
#
_entry.id   AF-A0A8S4Q812-F1
#
_cell.length_a   1.000
_cell.length_b   1.000
_cell.length_c   1.000
_cell.angle_alpha   90.00
_cell.angle_beta   90.00
_cell.angle_gamma   90.00
#
_symmetry.space_group_name_H-M   'P 1'
#
loop_
_entity.id
_entity.type
_entity.pdbx_description
1 polymer ?
#
loop_
_entity_poly.entity_id
_entity_poly.type
_entity_poly.pdbx_seq_one_letter_code
_entity_poly.pdbx_strand_id
1 'polypeptide(L)'
;MPLLASGGARKSRKQSLLFSHFPKAGGSEIKHILSTVVGESINIDQNRGMYKNNSTILEDNYFLQTEFVPLEPYQKSNFFVIGHVRSPCNYLLSLWAFGSDGKGAFYHLTKDKSVYGNTPPYNNKDDLKRFTMWLQDYKETYTYRLVHKYFKNSIWKTDPTLSNADCWVHSEMLIYDLVNCLKRYEKQGGKVKWEKFHKIEVNENPSTHSKCEDYFGDGRKALVMNSNGNMTKLFGYETCCTENNKTLPAEFKKFWIN
;
A
#
# COMPACT_ATOMS: atom_id res chain seq x y z
N MET A 1 -16.00 49.78 -17.58
CA MET A 1 -16.39 48.60 -16.78
C MET A 1 -15.12 47.92 -16.30
N PRO A 2 -14.83 47.84 -14.99
CA PRO A 2 -13.65 47.17 -14.49
C PRO A 2 -13.88 45.65 -14.44
N LEU A 3 -12.93 44.90 -15.01
CA LEU A 3 -12.84 43.44 -14.92
C LEU A 3 -12.66 43.05 -13.45
N LEU A 4 -13.69 42.40 -12.88
CA LEU A 4 -13.60 41.78 -11.55
C LEU A 4 -12.56 40.66 -11.61
N ALA A 5 -11.42 40.90 -10.96
CA ALA A 5 -10.41 39.87 -10.74
C ALA A 5 -11.05 38.71 -9.98
N SER A 6 -11.23 37.58 -10.67
CA SER A 6 -11.68 36.34 -10.04
C SER A 6 -10.66 35.94 -8.98
N GLY A 7 -10.99 36.20 -7.71
CA GLY A 7 -10.19 35.76 -6.57
C GLY A 7 -10.08 34.25 -6.60
N GLY A 8 -8.94 33.75 -7.09
CA GLY A 8 -8.67 32.31 -7.15
C GLY A 8 -8.80 31.73 -5.75
N ALA A 9 -9.79 30.86 -5.56
CA ALA A 9 -10.01 30.17 -4.30
C ALA A 9 -8.69 29.52 -3.86
N ARG A 10 -8.13 30.01 -2.76
CA ARG A 10 -6.88 29.50 -2.19
C ARG A 10 -7.15 28.06 -1.77
N LYS A 11 -6.64 27.08 -2.53
CA LYS A 11 -6.82 25.65 -2.26
C LYS A 11 -6.44 25.40 -0.80
N SER A 12 -7.38 24.87 -0.01
CA SER A 12 -7.13 24.65 1.42
C SER A 12 -5.92 23.74 1.58
N ARG A 13 -5.03 24.10 2.51
CA ARG A 13 -3.85 23.29 2.83
C ARG A 13 -4.31 22.04 3.58
N LYS A 14 -3.92 20.87 3.10
CA LYS A 14 -4.17 19.59 3.75
C LYS A 14 -3.12 19.37 4.85
N GLN A 15 -3.45 19.72 6.09
CA GLN A 15 -2.52 19.62 7.21
C GLN A 15 -2.47 18.21 7.82
N SER A 16 -3.53 17.41 7.67
CA SER A 16 -3.58 16.04 8.20
C SER A 16 -3.08 15.02 7.18
N LEU A 17 -2.44 13.96 7.67
CA LEU A 17 -2.03 12.82 6.86
C LEU A 17 -3.03 11.67 7.02
N LEU A 18 -3.44 11.06 5.91
CA LEU A 18 -4.21 9.81 5.91
C LEU A 18 -3.41 8.70 5.25
N PHE A 19 -3.11 7.63 5.99
CA PHE A 19 -2.56 6.41 5.41
C PHE A 19 -3.69 5.44 5.07
N SER A 20 -3.85 5.17 3.78
CA SER A 20 -4.84 4.22 3.29
C SER A 20 -4.20 2.83 3.22
N HIS A 21 -4.35 2.04 4.29
CA HIS A 21 -3.61 0.79 4.46
C HIS A 21 -4.05 -0.29 3.46
N PHE A 22 -3.15 -0.74 2.57
CA PHE A 22 -3.40 -1.89 1.68
C PHE A 22 -2.82 -3.18 2.29
N PRO A 23 -3.61 -4.25 2.48
CA PRO A 23 -3.16 -5.47 3.18
C PRO A 23 -1.96 -6.10 2.48
N LYS A 24 -1.06 -6.73 3.24
CA LYS A 24 0.11 -7.48 2.71
C LYS A 24 1.05 -6.69 1.77
N ALA A 25 0.96 -5.36 1.79
CA ALA A 25 1.92 -4.49 1.14
C ALA A 25 3.06 -4.05 2.08
N GLY A 26 3.12 -4.49 3.34
CA GLY A 26 4.10 -3.99 4.32
C GLY A 26 3.60 -2.76 5.08
N GLY A 27 2.27 -2.59 5.17
CA GLY A 27 1.71 -1.44 5.87
C GLY A 27 1.89 -1.46 7.38
N SER A 28 2.27 -2.59 8.00
CA SER A 28 2.74 -2.60 9.40
C SER A 28 3.99 -1.75 9.59
N GLU A 29 4.95 -1.85 8.66
CA GLU A 29 6.18 -1.07 8.69
C GLU A 29 5.89 0.42 8.48
N ILE A 30 5.07 0.77 7.48
CA ILE A 30 4.66 2.16 7.27
C ILE A 30 3.93 2.71 8.50
N LYS A 31 3.05 1.93 9.13
CA LYS A 31 2.36 2.34 10.37
C LYS A 31 3.35 2.65 11.48
N HIS A 32 4.35 1.80 11.69
CA HIS A 32 5.40 2.00 12.70
C HIS A 32 6.23 3.27 12.41
N ILE A 33 6.61 3.48 11.15
CA ILE A 33 7.35 4.69 10.75
C ILE A 33 6.49 5.93 10.99
N LEU A 34 5.25 5.95 10.49
CA LEU A 34 4.35 7.09 10.64
C LEU A 34 4.02 7.39 12.10
N SER A 35 3.82 6.37 12.94
CA SER A 35 3.60 6.57 14.38
C SER A 35 4.80 7.23 15.06
N THR A 36 5.99 6.91 14.58
CA THR A 36 7.25 7.43 15.12
C THR A 36 7.49 8.87 14.69
N VAL A 37 7.30 9.17 13.40
CA VAL A 37 7.73 10.44 12.80
C VAL A 37 6.64 11.49 12.65
N VAL A 38 5.36 11.08 12.61
CA VAL A 38 4.22 12.01 12.55
C VAL A 38 3.57 12.09 13.94
N GLY A 39 3.19 10.94 14.51
CA GLY A 39 2.54 10.83 15.81
C GLY A 39 1.57 9.66 15.84
N GLU A 40 0.93 9.42 16.99
CA GLU A 40 -0.01 8.31 17.14
C GLU A 40 -1.16 8.39 16.13
N SER A 41 -1.54 7.24 15.59
CA SER A 41 -2.59 7.17 14.58
C SER A 41 -3.97 7.21 15.21
N ILE A 42 -4.88 8.00 14.63
CA ILE A 42 -6.30 7.91 14.93
C ILE A 42 -6.99 7.05 13.88
N ASN A 43 -7.72 6.02 14.31
CA ASN A 43 -8.50 5.19 13.40
C ASN A 43 -9.69 5.99 12.84
N ILE A 44 -9.65 6.31 11.54
CA ILE A 44 -10.69 7.12 10.90
C ILE A 44 -12.03 6.38 10.79
N ASP A 45 -11.99 5.05 10.70
CA ASP A 45 -13.18 4.22 10.49
C ASP A 45 -14.03 4.11 11.76
N GLN A 46 -13.39 4.12 12.93
CA GLN A 46 -14.06 4.13 14.22
C GLN A 46 -14.62 5.50 14.61
N ASN A 47 -14.15 6.58 13.96
CA ASN A 47 -14.43 7.95 14.35
C ASN A 47 -15.11 8.78 13.24
N ARG A 48 -15.75 8.11 12.26
CA ARG A 48 -16.32 8.76 11.05
C ARG A 48 -17.25 9.95 11.34
N GLY A 49 -18.04 9.89 12.40
CA GLY A 49 -18.98 10.94 12.77
C GLY A 49 -18.30 12.24 13.25
N MET A 50 -17.12 12.14 13.84
CA MET A 50 -16.42 13.28 14.43
C MET A 50 -15.83 14.22 13.37
N TYR A 51 -15.24 13.66 12.30
CA TYR A 51 -14.48 14.45 11.33
C TYR A 51 -15.33 15.18 10.29
N LYS A 52 -16.55 14.71 10.04
CA LYS A 52 -17.43 15.40 9.09
C LYS A 52 -17.88 16.77 9.60
N ASN A 53 -17.86 16.98 10.92
CA ASN A 53 -18.43 18.15 11.57
C ASN A 53 -17.43 19.00 12.36
N ASN A 54 -16.18 18.56 12.55
CA ASN A 54 -15.20 19.27 13.37
C ASN A 54 -13.82 19.38 12.69
N SER A 55 -13.52 20.56 12.15
CA SER A 55 -12.25 20.85 11.48
C SER A 55 -11.04 20.95 12.42
N THR A 56 -11.25 21.19 13.72
CA THR A 56 -10.14 21.39 14.67
C THR A 56 -9.36 20.11 14.99
N ILE A 57 -10.01 18.94 14.87
CA ILE A 57 -9.38 17.63 15.14
C ILE A 57 -8.37 17.26 14.04
N LEU A 58 -8.40 17.95 12.91
CA LEU A 58 -7.56 17.66 11.75
C LEU A 58 -6.12 18.17 11.94
N GLU A 59 -5.87 19.13 12.82
CA GLU A 59 -4.53 19.69 12.97
C GLU A 59 -3.58 18.69 13.66
N ASP A 60 -2.38 18.53 13.08
CA ASP A 60 -1.27 17.73 13.63
C ASP A 60 -1.50 16.22 13.85
N ASN A 61 -2.62 15.67 13.39
CA ASN A 61 -2.93 14.24 13.54
C ASN A 61 -2.65 13.42 12.27
N TYR A 62 -2.22 12.18 12.50
CA TYR A 62 -2.12 11.13 11.49
C TYR A 62 -3.33 10.18 11.60
N PHE A 63 -4.01 9.93 10.49
CA PHE A 63 -5.17 9.06 10.41
C PHE A 63 -4.84 7.74 9.71
N LEU A 64 -5.31 6.65 10.30
CA LEU A 64 -5.23 5.32 9.71
C LEU A 64 -6.59 4.91 9.18
N GLN A 65 -6.66 4.60 7.88
CA GLN A 65 -7.79 3.89 7.29
C GLN A 65 -7.47 2.40 7.20
N THR A 66 -8.39 1.57 7.67
CA THR A 66 -8.23 0.12 7.74
C THR A 66 -8.26 -0.53 6.34
N GLU A 67 -7.89 -1.81 6.29
CA GLU A 67 -7.56 -2.52 5.06
C GLU A 67 -8.68 -2.56 4.02
N PHE A 68 -9.90 -2.83 4.47
CA PHE A 68 -11.04 -3.15 3.59
C PHE A 68 -11.97 -1.96 3.33
N VAL A 69 -11.67 -0.80 3.92
CA VAL A 69 -12.47 0.39 3.73
C VAL A 69 -12.02 1.15 2.48
N PRO A 70 -12.96 1.46 1.55
CA PRO A 70 -12.71 2.34 0.42
C PRO A 70 -12.38 3.77 0.83
N LEU A 71 -11.49 4.41 0.07
CA LEU A 71 -11.25 5.85 0.16
C LEU A 71 -12.51 6.62 -0.29
N GLU A 72 -12.96 7.54 0.55
CA GLU A 72 -14.11 8.39 0.29
C GLU A 72 -13.68 9.74 -0.32
N PRO A 73 -14.49 10.36 -1.21
CA PRO A 73 -14.12 11.63 -1.83
C PRO A 73 -13.78 12.75 -0.84
N TYR A 74 -14.49 12.84 0.30
CA TYR A 74 -14.18 13.84 1.32
C TYR A 74 -12.78 13.66 1.93
N GLN A 75 -12.29 12.42 2.04
CA GLN A 75 -10.96 12.15 2.58
C GLN A 75 -9.89 12.66 1.61
N LYS A 76 -10.08 12.44 0.31
CA LYS A 76 -9.20 12.97 -0.73
C LYS A 76 -9.15 14.49 -0.72
N SER A 77 -10.25 15.18 -0.38
CA SER A 77 -10.28 16.65 -0.35
C SER A 77 -9.65 17.25 0.91
N ASN A 78 -9.72 16.56 2.06
CA ASN A 78 -9.33 17.11 3.35
C ASN A 78 -7.97 16.63 3.88
N PHE A 79 -7.47 15.48 3.41
CA PHE A 79 -6.25 14.87 3.91
C PHE A 79 -5.18 14.78 2.83
N PHE A 80 -3.91 14.80 3.23
CA PHE A 80 -2.81 14.33 2.40
C PHE A 80 -2.81 12.80 2.45
N VAL A 81 -3.25 12.17 1.35
CA VAL A 81 -3.45 10.72 1.28
C VAL A 81 -2.18 10.05 0.79
N ILE A 82 -1.61 9.20 1.64
CA ILE A 82 -0.58 8.22 1.26
C ILE A 82 -1.28 6.91 0.91
N GLY A 83 -1.23 6.57 -0.37
CA GLY A 83 -1.60 5.26 -0.89
C GLY A 83 -0.41 4.30 -0.84
N HIS A 84 -0.71 3.01 -0.84
CA HIS A 84 0.29 1.95 -0.78
C HIS A 84 -0.06 0.81 -1.73
N VAL A 85 0.93 0.37 -2.49
CA VAL A 85 0.86 -0.74 -3.44
C VAL A 85 2.07 -1.65 -3.31
N ARG A 86 1.93 -2.87 -3.81
CA ARG A 86 2.98 -3.89 -3.93
C ARG A 86 2.87 -4.52 -5.30
N SER A 87 3.95 -4.98 -5.91
CA SER A 87 3.85 -5.74 -7.16
C SER A 87 2.88 -6.93 -7.00
N PRO A 88 2.01 -7.21 -7.99
CA PRO A 88 0.96 -8.20 -7.83
C PRO A 88 1.49 -9.60 -7.45
N CYS A 89 2.66 -9.99 -7.97
CA CYS A 89 3.24 -11.30 -7.71
C CYS A 89 3.70 -11.42 -6.26
N ASN A 90 4.45 -10.43 -5.75
CA ASN A 90 4.86 -10.39 -4.34
C ASN A 90 3.64 -10.25 -3.40
N TYR A 91 2.61 -9.50 -3.81
CA TYR A 91 1.37 -9.40 -3.06
C TYR A 91 0.67 -10.75 -2.93
N LEU A 92 0.42 -11.43 -4.06
CA LEU A 92 -0.31 -12.69 -4.10
C LEU A 92 0.46 -13.80 -3.38
N LEU A 93 1.78 -13.86 -3.57
CA LEU A 93 2.64 -14.79 -2.83
C LEU A 93 2.57 -14.53 -1.31
N SER A 94 2.73 -13.27 -0.88
CA SER A 94 2.68 -12.93 0.54
C SER A 94 1.29 -13.17 1.16
N LEU A 95 0.21 -12.97 0.39
CA LEU A 95 -1.15 -13.27 0.82
C LEU A 95 -1.37 -14.78 0.96
N TRP A 96 -0.93 -15.58 -0.02
CA TRP A 96 -1.02 -17.04 0.02
C TRP A 96 -0.17 -17.66 1.14
N ALA A 97 1.07 -17.21 1.31
CA ALA A 97 1.95 -17.67 2.39
C ALA A 97 1.35 -17.33 3.77
N PHE A 98 0.79 -16.14 3.93
CA PHE A 98 0.10 -15.78 5.17
C PHE A 98 -1.14 -16.65 5.43
N GLY A 99 -1.87 -17.05 4.38
CA GLY A 99 -2.93 -18.04 4.51
C GLY A 99 -2.40 -19.44 4.81
N SER A 100 -1.23 -19.80 4.29
CA SER A 100 -0.56 -21.09 4.54
C SER A 100 -0.07 -21.23 5.98
N ASP A 101 0.22 -20.12 6.65
CA ASP A 101 0.39 -20.05 8.11
C ASP A 101 -0.93 -20.24 8.91
N GLY A 102 -2.07 -20.44 8.24
CA GLY A 102 -3.39 -20.49 8.86
C GLY A 102 -3.92 -19.12 9.32
N LYS A 103 -3.39 -18.01 8.79
CA LYS A 103 -3.71 -16.65 9.23
C LYS A 103 -4.59 -15.88 8.25
N GLY A 104 -5.30 -14.90 8.78
CA GLY A 104 -6.06 -13.91 8.01
C GLY A 104 -7.40 -14.40 7.50
N ALA A 105 -8.29 -13.44 7.19
CA ALA A 105 -9.65 -13.74 6.75
C ALA A 105 -9.70 -14.63 5.50
N PHE A 106 -8.73 -14.49 4.60
CA PHE A 106 -8.72 -15.26 3.35
C PHE A 106 -8.55 -16.76 3.58
N TYR A 107 -7.67 -17.15 4.51
CA TYR A 107 -7.54 -18.54 4.92
C TYR A 107 -8.90 -19.07 5.37
N HIS A 108 -9.62 -18.35 6.22
CA HIS A 108 -10.91 -18.81 6.76
C HIS A 108 -12.03 -18.85 5.71
N LEU A 109 -11.98 -18.03 4.67
CA LEU A 109 -13.00 -17.96 3.62
C LEU A 109 -12.86 -19.06 2.55
N THR A 110 -11.65 -19.55 2.29
CA THR A 110 -11.43 -20.65 1.34
C THR A 110 -11.96 -21.96 1.94
N LYS A 111 -12.89 -22.63 1.25
CA LYS A 111 -13.42 -23.93 1.71
C LYS A 111 -12.39 -25.05 1.61
N ASP A 112 -11.68 -25.09 0.50
CA ASP A 112 -10.63 -26.09 0.26
C ASP A 112 -9.31 -25.62 0.87
N LYS A 113 -8.88 -26.24 1.98
CA LYS A 113 -7.57 -25.92 2.59
C LYS A 113 -6.40 -26.56 1.85
N SER A 114 -6.65 -27.50 0.94
CA SER A 114 -5.59 -28.23 0.22
C SER A 114 -4.77 -27.32 -0.71
N VAL A 115 -5.28 -26.15 -1.07
CA VAL A 115 -4.56 -25.17 -1.91
C VAL A 115 -3.51 -24.34 -1.16
N TYR A 116 -3.41 -24.46 0.17
CA TYR A 116 -2.40 -23.77 0.98
C TYR A 116 -1.13 -24.61 1.16
N GLY A 117 0.00 -23.93 1.33
CA GLY A 117 1.30 -24.56 1.53
C GLY A 117 1.41 -25.25 2.90
N ASN A 118 2.14 -26.34 2.96
CA ASN A 118 2.30 -27.14 4.17
C ASN A 118 3.70 -27.01 4.81
N THR A 119 4.75 -26.87 3.99
CA THR A 119 6.13 -26.93 4.49
C THR A 119 6.85 -25.63 4.20
N PRO A 120 6.93 -24.68 5.16
CA PRO A 120 7.71 -23.46 5.01
C PRO A 120 9.15 -23.78 4.55
N PRO A 121 9.73 -22.98 3.65
CA PRO A 121 9.20 -21.72 3.14
C PRO A 121 8.15 -21.90 2.02
N TYR A 122 7.65 -23.10 1.76
CA TYR A 122 6.60 -23.42 0.77
C TYR A 122 7.06 -23.43 -0.69
N ASN A 123 8.35 -23.60 -0.95
CA ASN A 123 8.92 -23.65 -2.31
C ASN A 123 9.21 -25.09 -2.79
N ASN A 124 8.76 -26.12 -2.08
CA ASN A 124 8.86 -27.50 -2.58
C ASN A 124 7.83 -27.78 -3.69
N LYS A 125 8.05 -28.85 -4.46
CA LYS A 125 7.23 -29.20 -5.63
C LYS A 125 5.71 -29.26 -5.35
N ASP A 126 5.32 -29.85 -4.21
CA ASP A 126 3.91 -29.99 -3.86
C ASP A 126 3.29 -28.65 -3.49
N ASP A 127 3.99 -27.82 -2.72
CA ASP A 127 3.52 -26.49 -2.34
C ASP A 127 3.46 -25.54 -3.56
N LEU A 128 4.37 -25.66 -4.53
CA LEU A 128 4.29 -24.92 -5.79
C LEU A 128 3.06 -25.34 -6.63
N LYS A 129 2.69 -26.62 -6.61
CA LYS A 129 1.45 -27.10 -7.24
C LYS A 129 0.23 -26.51 -6.56
N ARG A 130 0.20 -26.47 -5.21
CA ARG A 130 -0.88 -25.87 -4.42
C ARG A 130 -1.00 -24.37 -4.67
N PHE A 131 0.12 -23.67 -4.72
CA PHE A 131 0.15 -22.25 -5.09
C PHE A 131 -0.41 -22.01 -6.49
N THR A 132 -0.10 -22.89 -7.45
CA THR A 132 -0.67 -22.83 -8.80
C THR A 132 -2.19 -22.99 -8.79
N MET A 133 -2.71 -23.97 -8.03
CA MET A 133 -4.15 -24.17 -7.86
C MET A 133 -4.81 -22.93 -7.23
N TRP A 134 -4.23 -22.41 -6.16
CA TRP A 134 -4.71 -21.20 -5.49
C TRP A 134 -4.73 -19.99 -6.44
N LEU A 135 -3.69 -19.80 -7.26
CA LEU A 135 -3.64 -18.71 -8.23
C LEU A 135 -4.75 -18.79 -9.27
N GLN A 136 -5.20 -19.97 -9.67
CA GLN A 136 -6.28 -20.08 -10.66
C GLN A 136 -7.57 -19.43 -10.17
N ASP A 137 -7.89 -19.62 -8.89
CA ASP A 137 -9.10 -19.08 -8.28
C ASP A 137 -8.94 -17.62 -7.84
N TYR A 138 -7.71 -17.18 -7.53
CA TYR A 138 -7.48 -15.94 -6.80
C TYR A 138 -6.56 -14.93 -7.47
N LYS A 139 -6.08 -15.18 -8.71
CA LYS A 139 -5.22 -14.26 -9.47
C LYS A 139 -5.74 -12.82 -9.59
N GLU A 140 -7.05 -12.62 -9.60
CA GLU A 140 -7.67 -11.27 -9.71
C GLU A 140 -7.85 -10.56 -8.36
N THR A 141 -7.58 -11.24 -7.23
CA THR A 141 -7.79 -10.70 -5.88
C THR A 141 -7.04 -9.38 -5.65
N TYR A 142 -5.84 -9.25 -6.23
CA TYR A 142 -5.05 -8.02 -6.17
C TYR A 142 -5.79 -6.84 -6.82
N THR A 143 -6.17 -6.97 -8.10
CA THR A 143 -6.90 -5.93 -8.82
C THR A 143 -8.24 -5.61 -8.17
N TYR A 144 -9.01 -6.63 -7.81
CA TYR A 144 -10.30 -6.45 -7.13
C TYR A 144 -10.15 -5.59 -5.86
N ARG A 145 -9.18 -5.90 -5.00
CA ARG A 145 -8.97 -5.17 -3.75
C ARG A 145 -8.46 -3.76 -3.97
N LEU A 146 -7.55 -3.53 -4.92
CA LEU A 146 -7.10 -2.18 -5.26
C LEU A 146 -8.23 -1.32 -5.79
N VAL A 147 -9.02 -1.86 -6.74
CA VAL A 147 -10.20 -1.19 -7.29
C VAL A 147 -11.19 -0.85 -6.18
N HIS A 148 -11.53 -1.84 -5.35
CA HIS A 148 -12.45 -1.62 -4.24
C HIS A 148 -11.93 -0.55 -3.26
N LYS A 149 -10.63 -0.53 -2.98
CA LYS A 149 -10.05 0.39 -2.01
C LYS A 149 -9.92 1.82 -2.55
N TYR A 150 -9.33 2.01 -3.72
CA TYR A 150 -8.94 3.33 -4.19
C TYR A 150 -9.84 3.87 -5.30
N PHE A 151 -10.65 3.02 -5.94
CA PHE A 151 -11.37 3.38 -7.18
C PHE A 151 -12.88 3.12 -7.12
N LYS A 152 -13.41 2.50 -6.06
CA LYS A 152 -14.84 2.13 -5.94
C LYS A 152 -15.80 3.30 -6.12
N ASN A 153 -15.47 4.45 -5.55
CA ASN A 153 -16.29 5.66 -5.57
C ASN A 153 -15.92 6.62 -6.70
N SER A 154 -14.96 6.23 -7.53
CA SER A 154 -14.59 7.00 -8.70
C SER A 154 -15.63 6.72 -9.79
N ILE A 155 -16.25 7.78 -10.29
CA ILE A 155 -17.11 7.80 -11.49
C ILE A 155 -16.39 7.12 -12.69
N TRP A 156 -15.06 6.97 -12.61
CA TRP A 156 -14.15 6.43 -13.60
C TRP A 156 -13.92 4.92 -13.45
N LYS A 157 -14.98 4.12 -13.56
CA LYS A 157 -14.83 2.66 -13.81
C LYS A 157 -14.01 2.36 -15.08
N THR A 158 -13.82 3.36 -15.95
CA THR A 158 -13.18 3.24 -17.25
C THR A 158 -11.72 3.70 -17.31
N ASP A 159 -11.23 4.50 -16.35
CA ASP A 159 -9.83 4.93 -16.32
C ASP A 159 -9.30 5.17 -14.89
N PRO A 160 -8.68 4.16 -14.25
CA PRO A 160 -8.11 4.31 -12.92
C PRO A 160 -6.92 5.27 -12.97
N THR A 161 -7.04 6.44 -12.33
CA THR A 161 -5.94 7.42 -12.26
C THR A 161 -5.19 7.35 -10.94
N LEU A 162 -3.88 7.58 -10.98
CA LEU A 162 -3.04 7.69 -9.76
C LEU A 162 -3.44 8.88 -8.87
N SER A 163 -4.38 9.73 -9.30
CA SER A 163 -4.79 10.93 -8.57
C SER A 163 -5.55 10.65 -7.26
N ASN A 164 -5.95 9.41 -6.99
CA ASN A 164 -6.72 9.07 -5.79
C ASN A 164 -5.90 9.11 -4.50
N ALA A 165 -4.58 9.10 -4.59
CA ALA A 165 -3.68 9.46 -3.50
C ALA A 165 -2.84 10.67 -3.89
N ASP A 166 -2.41 11.47 -2.91
CA ASP A 166 -1.46 12.56 -3.14
C ASP A 166 -0.04 12.01 -3.35
N CYS A 167 0.25 10.82 -2.79
CA CYS A 167 1.49 10.10 -2.98
C CYS A 167 1.29 8.58 -2.87
N TRP A 168 2.08 7.82 -3.61
CA TRP A 168 2.06 6.35 -3.60
C TRP A 168 3.39 5.82 -3.09
N VAL A 169 3.32 4.88 -2.15
CA VAL A 169 4.46 4.08 -1.70
C VAL A 169 4.39 2.72 -2.39
N HIS A 170 5.50 2.28 -2.99
CA HIS A 170 5.65 0.92 -3.49
C HIS A 170 6.40 0.11 -2.43
N SER A 171 5.92 -1.07 -2.07
CA SER A 171 6.56 -1.93 -1.07
C SER A 171 8.01 -2.24 -1.40
N GLU A 172 8.32 -2.37 -2.69
CA GLU A 172 9.67 -2.59 -3.18
C GLU A 172 10.57 -1.39 -2.86
N MET A 173 10.06 -0.16 -2.93
CA MET A 173 10.81 1.07 -2.65
C MET A 173 10.36 1.74 -1.35
N LEU A 174 9.92 0.95 -0.36
CA LEU A 174 9.12 1.43 0.79
C LEU A 174 9.71 2.67 1.46
N ILE A 175 10.98 2.60 1.88
CA ILE A 175 11.65 3.71 2.58
C ILE A 175 11.82 4.92 1.66
N TYR A 176 12.29 4.70 0.44
CA TYR A 176 12.54 5.78 -0.52
C TYR A 176 11.24 6.53 -0.88
N ASP A 177 10.19 5.80 -1.24
CA ASP A 177 8.92 6.41 -1.60
C ASP A 177 8.26 7.06 -0.39
N LEU A 178 8.32 6.45 0.80
CA LEU A 178 7.74 7.03 2.01
C LEU A 178 8.43 8.34 2.38
N VAL A 179 9.76 8.42 2.31
CA VAL A 179 10.49 9.69 2.53
C VAL A 179 10.04 10.75 1.52
N ASN A 180 9.88 10.39 0.25
CA ASN A 180 9.40 11.32 -0.76
C ASN A 180 7.95 11.77 -0.49
N CYS A 181 7.09 10.88 -0.02
CA CYS A 181 5.73 11.22 0.39
C CYS A 181 5.72 12.16 1.60
N LEU A 182 6.54 11.90 2.62
CA LEU A 182 6.66 12.73 3.82
C LEU A 182 7.19 14.14 3.50
N LYS A 183 8.19 14.26 2.61
CA LYS A 183 8.66 15.57 2.11
C LYS A 183 7.56 16.33 1.37
N ARG A 184 6.72 15.65 0.59
CA ARG A 184 5.55 16.27 -0.09
C ARG A 184 4.48 16.71 0.90
N TYR A 185 4.28 15.94 1.97
CA TYR A 185 3.38 16.28 3.07
C TYR A 185 3.84 17.54 3.81
N GLU A 186 5.12 17.65 4.18
CA GLU A 186 5.67 18.86 4.82
C GLU A 186 5.55 20.11 3.96
N LYS A 187 5.78 19.99 2.64
CA LYS A 187 5.59 21.11 1.70
C LYS A 187 4.16 21.66 1.70
N GLN A 188 3.17 20.90 2.18
CA GLN A 188 1.79 21.34 2.32
C GLN A 188 1.45 21.87 3.73
N GLY A 189 2.44 21.93 4.63
CA GLY A 189 2.30 22.38 6.01
C GLY A 189 2.18 21.24 7.03
N GLY A 190 2.36 19.98 6.61
CA GLY A 190 2.52 18.85 7.52
C GLY A 190 3.79 18.95 8.36
N LYS A 191 3.87 18.17 9.44
CA LYS A 191 5.04 18.12 10.33
C LYS A 191 5.61 16.71 10.37
N VAL A 192 6.93 16.58 10.23
CA VAL A 192 7.65 15.30 10.30
C VAL A 192 8.87 15.43 11.20
N LYS A 193 9.02 14.49 12.14
CA LYS A 193 10.13 14.38 13.09
C LYS A 193 11.28 13.60 12.45
N TRP A 194 12.01 14.24 11.52
CA TRP A 194 13.10 13.59 10.78
C TRP A 194 14.21 13.03 11.65
N GLU A 195 14.48 13.67 12.80
CA GLU A 195 15.45 13.20 13.78
C GLU A 195 15.09 11.82 14.37
N LYS A 196 13.80 11.47 14.38
CA LYS A 196 13.32 10.13 14.76
C LYS A 196 13.38 9.16 13.59
N PHE A 197 13.12 9.63 12.36
CA PHE A 197 13.18 8.79 11.16
C PHE A 197 14.52 8.07 11.04
N HIS A 198 15.62 8.78 11.29
CA HIS A 198 16.98 8.24 11.19
C HIS A 198 17.33 7.17 12.23
N LYS A 199 16.49 6.97 13.25
CA LYS A 199 16.70 5.98 14.32
C LYS A 199 15.82 4.75 14.17
N ILE A 200 15.03 4.66 13.10
CA ILE A 200 14.10 3.55 12.91
C ILE A 200 14.87 2.37 12.34
N GLU A 201 14.80 1.25 13.04
CA GLU A 201 15.21 -0.05 12.51
C GLU A 201 14.05 -0.63 11.69
N VAL A 202 14.33 -0.95 10.43
CA VAL A 202 13.33 -1.55 9.54
C VAL A 202 13.26 -3.04 9.82
N ASN A 203 12.09 -3.52 10.21
CA ASN A 203 11.89 -4.94 10.45
C ASN A 203 11.80 -5.69 9.12
N GLU A 204 12.40 -6.87 9.07
CA GLU A 204 12.22 -7.77 7.94
C GLU A 204 10.75 -8.24 7.86
N ASN A 205 10.28 -8.46 6.63
CA ASN A 205 8.91 -8.94 6.40
C ASN A 205 8.74 -10.33 7.04
N PRO A 206 7.83 -10.52 8.02
CA PRO A 206 7.70 -11.76 8.78
C PRO A 206 7.04 -12.90 7.98
N SER A 207 6.84 -12.74 6.67
CA SER A 207 6.22 -13.77 5.85
C SER A 207 7.19 -14.93 5.62
N THR A 208 6.73 -16.13 5.95
CA THR A 208 7.41 -17.43 5.87
C THR A 208 7.46 -17.98 4.43
N HIS A 209 7.98 -17.20 3.47
CA HIS A 209 8.19 -17.68 2.10
C HIS A 209 9.59 -17.38 1.58
N SER A 210 10.04 -18.14 0.58
CA SER A 210 11.33 -17.91 -0.09
C SER A 210 11.26 -16.68 -0.99
N LYS A 211 12.31 -16.45 -1.78
CA LYS A 211 12.31 -15.39 -2.78
C LYS A 211 11.20 -15.58 -3.81
N CYS A 212 10.74 -14.49 -4.41
CA CYS A 212 9.61 -14.49 -5.34
C CYS A 212 9.84 -15.41 -6.54
N GLU A 213 11.08 -15.43 -7.04
CA GLU A 213 11.54 -16.17 -8.21
C GLU A 213 11.27 -17.67 -8.09
N ASP A 214 11.35 -18.22 -6.87
CA ASP A 214 11.08 -19.63 -6.58
C ASP A 214 9.62 -20.03 -6.91
N TYR A 215 8.69 -19.07 -6.93
CA TYR A 215 7.25 -19.32 -7.09
C TYR A 215 6.69 -18.92 -8.45
N PHE A 216 7.44 -18.19 -9.28
CA PHE A 216 6.91 -17.63 -10.51
C PHE A 216 7.59 -18.18 -11.77
N GLY A 217 7.96 -19.46 -11.74
CA GLY A 217 8.24 -20.30 -12.92
C GLY A 217 6.96 -20.83 -13.60
N ASP A 218 7.12 -21.56 -14.70
CA ASP A 218 6.05 -22.38 -15.35
C ASP A 218 4.80 -21.61 -15.80
N GLY A 219 4.96 -20.38 -16.27
CA GLY A 219 3.83 -19.57 -16.76
C GLY A 219 2.97 -18.91 -15.67
N ARG A 220 3.23 -19.18 -14.37
CA ARG A 220 2.56 -18.48 -13.24
C ARG A 220 2.75 -16.96 -13.30
N LYS A 221 3.92 -16.51 -13.75
CA LYS A 221 4.19 -15.09 -14.02
C LYS A 221 3.21 -14.51 -15.03
N ALA A 222 3.04 -15.17 -16.18
CA ALA A 222 2.10 -14.72 -17.21
C ALA A 222 0.66 -14.74 -16.70
N LEU A 223 0.28 -15.76 -15.93
CA LEU A 223 -1.04 -15.85 -15.30
C LEU A 223 -1.36 -14.62 -14.45
N VAL A 224 -0.45 -14.24 -13.53
CA VAL A 224 -0.66 -13.08 -12.65
C VAL A 224 -0.62 -11.76 -13.43
N MET A 225 0.37 -11.59 -14.31
CA MET A 225 0.54 -10.33 -15.04
C MET A 225 -0.64 -10.07 -16.00
N ASN A 226 -1.13 -11.10 -16.69
CA ASN A 226 -2.27 -10.96 -17.61
C ASN A 226 -3.56 -10.64 -16.86
N SER A 227 -3.86 -11.35 -15.76
CA SER A 227 -5.06 -11.09 -14.95
C SER A 227 -5.05 -9.75 -14.22
N ASN A 228 -3.88 -9.11 -14.06
CA ASN A 228 -3.73 -7.82 -13.39
C ASN A 228 -3.17 -6.73 -14.33
N GLY A 229 -3.31 -6.89 -15.65
CA GLY A 229 -2.68 -6.06 -16.67
C GLY A 229 -2.92 -4.55 -16.51
N ASN A 230 -4.15 -4.16 -16.15
CA ASN A 230 -4.50 -2.75 -15.96
C ASN A 230 -3.77 -2.13 -14.76
N MET A 231 -3.72 -2.84 -13.63
CA MET A 231 -3.06 -2.33 -12.42
C MET A 231 -1.54 -2.39 -12.53
N THR A 232 -1.00 -3.42 -13.18
CA THR A 232 0.44 -3.51 -13.46
C THR A 232 0.90 -2.35 -14.32
N LYS A 233 0.19 -2.07 -15.42
CA LYS A 233 0.45 -0.91 -16.27
C LYS A 233 0.33 0.42 -15.51
N LEU A 234 -0.73 0.59 -14.71
CA LEU A 234 -0.98 1.82 -13.96
C LEU A 234 0.15 2.18 -12.99
N PHE A 235 0.72 1.17 -12.32
CA PHE A 235 1.80 1.34 -11.34
C PHE A 235 3.20 1.07 -11.90
N GLY A 236 3.33 0.85 -13.21
CA GLY A 236 4.63 0.63 -13.86
C GLY A 236 5.30 -0.70 -13.49
N TYR A 237 4.53 -1.73 -13.13
CA TYR A 237 5.06 -3.08 -12.92
C TYR A 237 5.16 -3.81 -14.26
N GLU A 238 6.38 -3.94 -14.79
CA GLU A 238 6.61 -4.63 -16.08
C GLU A 238 6.73 -6.15 -15.93
N THR A 239 7.12 -6.64 -14.76
CA THR A 239 7.41 -8.05 -14.50
C THR A 239 7.09 -8.45 -13.06
N CYS A 240 6.89 -9.75 -12.82
CA CYS A 240 7.01 -10.32 -11.48
C CYS A 240 8.45 -10.25 -10.97
N CYS A 241 8.56 -10.25 -9.64
CA CYS A 241 9.81 -10.49 -8.93
C CYS A 241 10.94 -9.54 -9.33
N THR A 242 10.61 -8.29 -9.62
CA THR A 242 11.64 -7.27 -9.77
C THR A 242 12.28 -7.04 -8.41
N GLU A 243 13.43 -7.68 -8.15
CA GLU A 243 14.34 -7.23 -7.10
C GLU A 243 14.76 -5.79 -7.42
N ASN A 244 14.85 -4.96 -6.38
CA ASN A 244 15.18 -3.56 -6.54
C ASN A 244 16.63 -3.38 -7.00
N ASN A 245 16.86 -3.35 -8.31
CA ASN A 245 18.10 -2.79 -8.85
C ASN A 245 18.16 -1.26 -8.68
N LYS A 246 17.08 -0.62 -8.19
CA LYS A 246 17.15 0.74 -7.67
C LYS A 246 17.82 0.69 -6.30
N THR A 247 19.16 0.68 -6.31
CA THR A 247 19.93 1.00 -5.11
C THR A 247 19.36 2.26 -4.49
N LEU A 248 19.08 2.22 -3.19
CA LEU A 248 18.84 3.43 -2.42
C LEU A 248 19.89 4.46 -2.82
N PRO A 249 19.48 5.68 -3.19
CA PRO A 249 20.42 6.73 -3.53
C PRO A 249 21.52 6.83 -2.47
N ALA A 250 22.75 7.14 -2.86
CA ALA A 250 23.91 7.09 -1.98
C ALA A 250 23.71 7.94 -0.71
N GLU A 251 22.94 9.03 -0.82
CA GLU A 251 22.52 9.85 0.31
C GLU A 251 21.72 9.06 1.35
N PHE A 252 20.87 8.11 0.96
CA PHE A 252 20.18 7.24 1.91
C PHE A 252 21.13 6.21 2.49
N LYS A 253 22.01 5.59 1.69
CA LYS A 253 22.98 4.60 2.18
C LYS A 253 23.89 5.13 3.29
N LYS A 254 24.27 6.41 3.24
CA LYS A 254 25.08 7.08 4.28
C LYS A 254 24.44 7.09 5.67
N PHE A 255 23.11 6.95 5.75
CA PHE A 255 22.38 6.97 7.02
C PHE A 255 22.12 5.58 7.62
N TRP A 256 22.48 4.50 6.92
CA TRP A 256 22.21 3.11 7.38
C TRP A 256 23.49 2.29 7.66
N ILE A 257 24.68 2.83 7.45
CA ILE A 257 25.97 2.11 7.57
C ILE A 257 26.83 2.59 8.76
N ASN A 258 26.32 3.48 9.63
CA ASN A 258 27.03 3.90 10.84
C ASN A 258 26.32 3.42 12.10
#